data_AF-A0A1C0U7G5-F1
#
_entry.id   AF-A0A1C0U7G5-F1
#
_cell.length_a   1.000
_cell.length_b   1.000
_cell.length_c   1.000
_cell.angle_alpha   90.00
_cell.angle_beta   90.00
_cell.angle_gamma   90.00
#
_symmetry.space_group_name_H-M   'P 1'
#
loop_
_entity.id
_entity.type
_entity.pdbx_description
1 polymer ?
#
loop_
_entity_poly.entity_id
_entity_poly.type
_entity_poly.pdbx_seq_one_letter_code
_entity_poly.pdbx_strand_id
1 'polypeptide(L)'
;MERIKIISKHHCWRTLKGTKTNNFQEYLNQINNGCQLQETIFHLRDAEEMIMDLSNLSSPISRLSSTEIIHIWDELVDYLNINKFTSDIGNLVNGYGLDPELALYGTELCELKRNKENILSTIINKGIKNKLELIYSRGLDKSVKLKDAPKKTIDLYDEFRYEYSKSVNLFSLEICPTLNIENIYQDHYLWDKIFTIAKNKLFIISGGIPLALSYHAKTLDKNIYFCEIHRENDSGLLHKRKLFNEIYPKFKGKENESWLIIDKSYTGGSIQLAYKMLVNLVGYKSQIYKVSFSPKTLGAFSSSDYAIYAGRLFDVKKTITYLTAEDWHKKLIYLGDNVI
;
A
#
# COMPACT_ATOMS: atom_id res chain seq x y z
N MET A 1 -21.47 3.89 -19.98
CA MET A 1 -21.18 5.18 -19.31
C MET A 1 -22.39 5.60 -18.52
N GLU A 2 -22.44 5.30 -17.22
CA GLU A 2 -23.46 5.86 -16.34
C GLU A 2 -23.22 7.37 -16.23
N ARG A 3 -24.18 8.16 -16.71
CA ARG A 3 -24.17 9.61 -16.52
C ARG A 3 -24.55 9.87 -15.06
N ILE A 4 -23.62 10.42 -14.28
CA ILE A 4 -23.96 11.02 -12.99
C ILE A 4 -24.91 12.19 -13.28
N LYS A 5 -26.20 11.96 -13.05
CA LYS A 5 -27.22 12.99 -13.19
C LYS A 5 -27.36 13.68 -11.84
N ILE A 6 -26.77 14.87 -11.71
CA ILE A 6 -27.05 15.75 -10.57
C ILE A 6 -28.48 16.27 -10.76
N ILE A 7 -29.43 15.66 -10.07
CA ILE A 7 -30.82 16.13 -10.04
C ILE A 7 -30.97 17.02 -8.81
N SER A 8 -31.04 18.33 -9.02
CA SER A 8 -31.49 19.23 -7.95
C SER A 8 -32.92 18.83 -7.56
N LYS A 9 -33.20 18.74 -6.25
CA LYS A 9 -34.55 18.47 -5.72
C LYS A 9 -35.53 19.63 -5.94
N HIS A 10 -35.05 20.78 -6.43
CA HIS A 10 -35.84 21.97 -6.66
C HIS A 10 -35.67 22.50 -8.10
N HIS A 11 -36.69 23.19 -8.61
CA HIS A 11 -36.65 23.84 -9.92
C HIS A 11 -35.55 24.91 -9.96
N CYS A 12 -34.36 24.58 -10.48
CA CYS A 12 -33.25 25.52 -10.64
C CYS A 12 -33.24 26.12 -12.04
N TRP A 13 -34.22 26.98 -12.36
CA TRP A 13 -34.23 27.74 -13.61
C TRP A 13 -33.45 29.07 -13.51
N ARG A 14 -32.85 29.36 -12.35
CA ARG A 14 -32.15 30.61 -12.06
C ARG A 14 -30.70 30.33 -11.67
N THR A 15 -29.76 31.04 -12.29
CA THR A 15 -28.35 31.07 -11.86
C THR A 15 -28.25 31.95 -10.62
N LEU A 16 -27.90 31.35 -9.48
CA LEU A 16 -27.64 32.06 -8.23
C LEU A 16 -26.13 32.16 -8.00
N LYS A 17 -25.69 33.11 -7.17
CA LYS A 17 -24.33 33.06 -6.61
C LYS A 17 -24.22 31.85 -5.68
N GLY A 18 -23.04 31.23 -5.64
CA GLY A 18 -22.77 30.07 -4.79
C GLY A 18 -21.40 30.16 -4.13
N THR A 19 -21.23 29.38 -3.07
CA THR A 19 -19.95 29.19 -2.38
C THR A 19 -19.28 27.93 -2.93
N LYS A 20 -18.04 28.06 -3.40
CA LYS A 20 -17.23 26.89 -3.79
C LYS A 20 -16.53 26.35 -2.56
N THR A 21 -16.70 25.06 -2.28
CA THR A 21 -15.95 24.36 -1.24
C THR A 21 -15.53 22.98 -1.74
N ASN A 22 -14.34 22.54 -1.34
CA ASN A 22 -13.84 21.18 -1.51
C ASN A 22 -13.92 20.37 -0.20
N ASN A 23 -14.52 20.94 0.86
CA ASN A 23 -14.65 20.31 2.17
C ASN A 23 -16.03 19.65 2.31
N PHE A 24 -16.08 18.34 2.53
CA PHE A 24 -17.32 17.58 2.65
C PHE A 24 -18.20 18.03 3.82
N GLN A 25 -17.60 18.38 4.97
CA GLN A 25 -18.35 18.84 6.13
C GLN A 25 -18.94 20.23 5.91
N GLU A 26 -18.19 21.12 5.26
CA GLU A 26 -18.70 22.42 4.84
C GLU A 26 -19.85 22.25 3.83
N TYR A 27 -19.70 21.37 2.84
CA TYR A 27 -20.78 21.00 1.92
C TYR A 27 -22.03 20.54 2.69
N LEU A 28 -21.91 19.60 3.64
CA LEU A 28 -23.05 19.14 4.44
C LEU A 28 -23.71 20.28 5.24
N ASN A 29 -22.92 21.15 5.85
CA ASN A 29 -23.43 22.30 6.60
C ASN A 29 -24.19 23.27 5.68
N GLN A 30 -23.64 23.58 4.50
CA GLN A 30 -24.28 24.46 3.52
C GLN A 30 -25.58 23.86 2.97
N ILE A 31 -25.60 22.56 2.67
CA ILE A 31 -26.82 21.84 2.27
C ILE A 31 -27.87 21.89 3.39
N ASN A 32 -27.48 21.66 4.64
CA ASN A 32 -28.38 21.77 5.80
C ASN A 32 -28.91 23.20 6.00
N ASN A 33 -28.15 24.21 5.59
CA ASN A 33 -28.55 25.62 5.58
C ASN A 33 -29.37 26.02 4.34
N GLY A 34 -29.79 25.06 3.51
CA GLY A 34 -30.66 25.29 2.36
C GLY A 34 -29.94 25.62 1.05
N CYS A 35 -28.60 25.56 1.00
CA CYS A 35 -27.87 25.64 -0.27
C CYS A 35 -28.19 24.43 -1.17
N GLN A 36 -27.98 24.62 -2.46
CA GLN A 36 -28.20 23.59 -3.48
C GLN A 36 -26.91 23.34 -4.26
N LEU A 37 -26.65 22.08 -4.59
CA LEU A 37 -25.48 21.71 -5.40
C LEU A 37 -25.66 22.21 -6.84
N GLN A 38 -24.74 23.06 -7.28
CA GLN A 38 -24.75 23.65 -8.63
C GLN A 38 -23.77 22.96 -9.59
N GLU A 39 -22.56 22.62 -9.13
CA GLU A 39 -21.54 21.93 -9.93
C GLU A 39 -20.68 21.01 -9.06
N THR A 40 -20.05 20.00 -9.67
CA THR A 40 -19.01 19.18 -9.04
C THR A 40 -17.84 19.07 -10.01
N ILE A 41 -16.64 19.46 -9.55
CA ILE A 41 -15.41 19.39 -10.34
C ILE A 41 -14.62 18.20 -9.83
N PHE A 42 -14.25 17.30 -10.72
CA PHE A 42 -13.37 16.17 -10.42
C PHE A 42 -12.02 16.39 -11.10
N HIS A 43 -10.94 16.31 -10.33
CA HIS A 43 -9.59 16.25 -10.87
C HIS A 43 -9.16 14.78 -10.85
N LEU A 44 -9.12 14.17 -12.04
CA LEU A 44 -8.61 12.81 -12.21
C LEU A 44 -7.11 12.88 -12.45
N ARG A 45 -6.35 12.03 -11.74
CA ARG A 45 -4.93 11.84 -12.02
C ARG A 45 -4.78 10.93 -13.24
N ASP A 46 -3.74 11.17 -14.00
CA ASP A 46 -3.31 10.27 -15.08
C ASP A 46 -3.04 8.86 -14.52
N ALA A 47 -3.14 7.87 -15.40
CA ALA A 47 -2.78 6.51 -15.05
C ALA A 47 -1.27 6.43 -14.78
N GLU A 48 -0.89 5.57 -13.84
CA GLU A 48 0.50 5.28 -13.50
C GLU A 48 0.76 3.77 -13.66
N GLU A 49 1.92 3.41 -14.22
CA GLU A 49 2.38 2.03 -14.35
C GLU A 49 3.82 1.92 -13.86
N MET A 50 4.04 1.11 -12.83
CA MET A 50 5.35 0.88 -12.23
C MET A 50 6.20 -0.01 -13.15
N ILE A 51 7.36 0.47 -13.61
CA ILE A 51 8.35 -0.34 -14.33
C ILE A 51 9.07 -1.27 -13.35
N MET A 52 9.62 -0.71 -12.27
CA MET A 52 10.38 -1.46 -11.27
C MET A 52 10.31 -0.78 -9.90
N ASP A 53 10.10 -1.58 -8.85
CA ASP A 53 10.09 -1.15 -7.45
C ASP A 53 11.09 -1.97 -6.65
N LEU A 54 12.24 -1.39 -6.30
CA LEU A 54 13.28 -2.05 -5.51
C LEU A 54 12.78 -2.45 -4.12
N SER A 55 11.83 -1.71 -3.55
CA SER A 55 11.29 -2.01 -2.22
C SER A 55 10.33 -3.21 -2.22
N ASN A 56 9.80 -3.60 -3.38
CA ASN A 56 8.95 -4.78 -3.57
C ASN A 56 9.02 -5.31 -5.02
N LEU A 57 10.09 -6.02 -5.36
CA LEU A 57 10.31 -6.49 -6.72
C LEU A 57 9.26 -7.50 -7.19
N SER A 58 8.89 -7.40 -8.46
CA SER A 58 7.99 -8.32 -9.15
C SER A 58 8.75 -9.35 -9.99
N SER A 59 8.07 -10.46 -10.32
CA SER A 59 8.59 -11.42 -11.29
C SER A 59 8.85 -10.73 -12.65
N PRO A 60 9.91 -11.11 -13.40
CA PRO A 60 10.90 -12.15 -13.09
C PRO A 60 12.08 -11.68 -12.23
N ILE A 61 12.22 -10.37 -12.01
CA ILE A 61 13.38 -9.75 -11.33
C ILE A 61 13.45 -10.15 -9.85
N SER A 62 12.31 -10.39 -9.22
CA SER A 62 12.20 -10.82 -7.82
C SER A 62 13.03 -12.06 -7.47
N ARG A 63 13.40 -12.89 -8.44
CA ARG A 63 14.14 -14.14 -8.16
C ARG A 63 15.65 -14.03 -8.43
N LEU A 64 16.13 -12.85 -8.75
CA LEU A 64 17.54 -12.62 -9.10
C LEU A 64 18.40 -12.34 -7.87
N SER A 65 19.71 -12.47 -8.05
CA SER A 65 20.69 -12.03 -7.05
C SER A 65 20.72 -10.51 -6.91
N SER A 66 21.24 -10.00 -5.79
CA SER A 66 21.38 -8.54 -5.57
C SER A 66 22.17 -7.85 -6.69
N THR A 67 23.26 -8.48 -7.15
CA THR A 67 24.09 -7.95 -8.23
C THR A 67 23.31 -7.82 -9.54
N GLU A 68 22.54 -8.84 -9.90
CA GLU A 68 21.70 -8.82 -11.10
C GLU A 68 20.58 -7.77 -11.00
N ILE A 69 19.94 -7.65 -9.81
CA ILE A 69 18.88 -6.66 -9.56
C ILE A 69 19.42 -5.24 -9.75
N ILE A 70 20.56 -4.92 -9.14
CA ILE A 70 21.15 -3.58 -9.23
C ILE A 70 21.66 -3.29 -10.63
N HIS A 71 22.24 -4.27 -11.32
CA HIS A 71 22.63 -4.11 -12.72
C HIS A 71 21.43 -3.78 -13.62
N ILE A 72 20.31 -4.51 -13.48
CA ILE A 72 19.08 -4.23 -14.24
C ILE A 72 18.53 -2.84 -13.89
N TRP A 73 18.56 -2.46 -12.61
CA TRP A 73 18.13 -1.12 -12.18
C TRP A 73 18.95 -0.02 -12.85
N ASP A 74 20.28 -0.15 -12.85
CA ASP A 74 21.16 0.84 -13.47
C ASP A 74 20.96 0.91 -14.99
N GLU A 75 20.83 -0.23 -15.68
CA GLU A 75 20.50 -0.26 -17.11
C GLU A 75 19.14 0.40 -17.41
N LEU A 76 18.14 0.20 -16.53
CA LEU A 76 16.84 0.85 -16.64
C LEU A 76 16.95 2.37 -16.47
N VAL A 77 17.66 2.83 -15.45
CA VAL A 77 17.86 4.27 -15.22
C VAL A 77 18.55 4.92 -16.42
N ASP A 78 19.61 4.32 -16.94
CA ASP A 78 20.32 4.82 -18.11
C ASP A 78 19.43 4.84 -19.36
N TYR A 79 18.72 3.73 -19.62
CA TYR A 79 17.77 3.65 -20.74
C TYR A 79 16.70 4.74 -20.67
N LEU A 80 16.09 4.93 -19.50
CA LEU A 80 15.03 5.93 -19.31
C LEU A 80 15.58 7.35 -19.41
N ASN A 81 16.81 7.62 -18.94
CA ASN A 81 17.46 8.91 -19.08
C ASN A 81 17.78 9.25 -20.53
N ILE A 82 18.25 8.28 -21.33
CA ILE A 82 18.53 8.46 -22.76
C ILE A 82 17.25 8.74 -23.54
N ASN A 83 16.17 8.01 -23.22
CA ASN A 83 14.93 8.05 -23.99
C ASN A 83 13.88 9.04 -23.43
N LYS A 84 14.19 9.79 -22.36
CA LYS A 84 13.26 10.68 -21.64
C LYS A 84 12.51 11.70 -22.50
N PHE A 85 13.06 12.05 -23.67
CA PHE A 85 12.50 13.04 -24.60
C PHE A 85 11.73 12.43 -25.77
N THR A 86 11.57 11.10 -25.79
CA THR A 86 10.80 10.41 -26.83
C THR A 86 9.35 10.26 -26.36
N SER A 87 8.38 10.60 -27.23
CA SER A 87 6.95 10.45 -26.93
C SER A 87 6.55 9.00 -26.68
N ASP A 88 7.31 8.08 -27.26
CA ASP A 88 6.89 6.69 -27.45
C ASP A 88 7.00 5.83 -26.18
N ILE A 89 7.68 6.33 -25.14
CA ILE A 89 7.85 5.61 -23.86
C ILE A 89 6.87 6.06 -22.77
N GLY A 90 6.12 7.16 -22.95
CA GLY A 90 5.32 7.81 -21.91
C GLY A 90 6.14 8.76 -21.01
N ASN A 91 5.48 9.41 -20.04
CA ASN A 91 6.17 10.38 -19.16
C ASN A 91 6.69 9.70 -17.89
N LEU A 92 7.92 10.01 -17.48
CA LEU A 92 8.48 9.53 -16.22
C LEU A 92 7.84 10.23 -15.02
N VAL A 93 7.34 9.44 -14.07
CA VAL A 93 6.88 9.95 -12.78
C VAL A 93 8.07 10.60 -12.07
N ASN A 94 7.85 11.79 -11.50
CA ASN A 94 8.85 12.53 -10.74
C ASN A 94 8.23 13.07 -9.44
N GLY A 95 9.08 13.41 -8.48
CA GLY A 95 8.66 13.90 -7.17
C GLY A 95 9.34 13.18 -6.00
N TYR A 96 8.79 13.39 -4.81
CA TYR A 96 9.34 12.88 -3.55
C TYR A 96 8.98 11.41 -3.32
N GLY A 97 9.94 10.64 -2.81
CA GLY A 97 9.72 9.22 -2.43
C GLY A 97 9.76 8.24 -3.59
N LEU A 98 10.50 8.59 -4.65
CA LEU A 98 10.70 7.74 -5.83
C LEU A 98 12.08 7.08 -5.86
N ASP A 99 12.92 7.25 -4.83
CA ASP A 99 14.26 6.64 -4.81
C ASP A 99 14.25 5.13 -5.15
N PRO A 100 13.28 4.32 -4.66
CA PRO A 100 13.21 2.91 -5.02
C PRO A 100 12.25 2.60 -6.17
N GLU A 101 11.68 3.58 -6.86
CA GLU A 101 10.62 3.41 -7.87
C GLU A 101 10.97 4.02 -9.23
N LEU A 102 10.73 3.27 -10.29
CA LEU A 102 10.69 3.75 -11.67
C LEU A 102 9.30 3.50 -12.23
N ALA A 103 8.58 4.57 -12.59
CA ALA A 103 7.21 4.48 -13.08
C ALA A 103 6.96 5.45 -14.24
N LEU A 104 5.99 5.07 -15.08
CA LEU A 104 5.46 5.89 -16.17
C LEU A 104 4.08 6.41 -15.80
N TYR A 105 3.72 7.59 -16.31
CA TYR A 105 2.36 8.10 -16.27
C TYR A 105 1.89 8.59 -17.64
N GLY A 106 0.57 8.56 -17.84
CA GLY A 106 -0.09 8.98 -19.08
C GLY A 106 -1.59 8.73 -19.05
N THR A 107 -2.27 9.14 -20.11
CA THR A 107 -3.74 9.08 -20.17
C THR A 107 -4.29 7.68 -20.44
N GLU A 108 -3.49 6.78 -21.03
CA GLU A 108 -3.92 5.42 -21.42
C GLU A 108 -3.10 4.32 -20.74
N LEU A 109 -3.69 3.64 -19.76
CA LEU A 109 -3.03 2.55 -19.03
C LEU A 109 -2.56 1.38 -19.93
N CYS A 110 -3.30 1.09 -21.00
CA CYS A 110 -2.94 0.00 -21.92
C CYS A 110 -1.66 0.30 -22.70
N GLU A 111 -1.42 1.56 -23.06
CA GLU A 111 -0.19 2.02 -23.70
C GLU A 111 0.99 1.93 -22.73
N LEU A 112 0.83 2.44 -21.49
CA LEU A 112 1.87 2.37 -20.46
C LEU A 112 2.31 0.92 -20.18
N LYS A 113 1.37 -0.03 -20.16
CA LYS A 113 1.67 -1.46 -19.99
C LYS A 113 2.50 -2.04 -21.14
N ARG A 114 2.15 -1.72 -22.39
CA ARG A 114 2.94 -2.13 -23.56
C ARG A 114 4.35 -1.54 -23.52
N ASN A 115 4.46 -0.27 -23.15
CA ASN A 115 5.75 0.41 -23.03
C ASN A 115 6.63 -0.24 -21.96
N LYS A 116 6.07 -0.53 -20.78
CA LYS A 116 6.76 -1.30 -19.74
C LYS A 116 7.25 -2.66 -20.26
N GLU A 117 6.40 -3.42 -20.95
CA GLU A 117 6.79 -4.73 -21.51
C GLU A 117 7.93 -4.61 -22.54
N ASN A 118 7.89 -3.60 -23.41
CA ASN A 118 8.94 -3.32 -24.40
C ASN A 118 10.27 -2.92 -23.73
N ILE A 119 10.22 -2.05 -22.73
CA ILE A 119 11.41 -1.62 -21.96
C ILE A 119 12.02 -2.83 -21.23
N LEU A 120 11.20 -3.57 -20.49
CA LEU A 120 11.66 -4.71 -19.70
C LEU A 120 12.17 -5.85 -20.59
N SER A 121 11.53 -6.13 -21.73
CA SER A 121 12.02 -7.16 -22.66
C SER A 121 13.37 -6.79 -23.28
N THR A 122 13.61 -5.52 -23.58
CA THR A 122 14.90 -5.03 -24.10
C THR A 122 16.04 -5.28 -23.09
N ILE A 123 15.77 -5.10 -21.80
CA ILE A 123 16.78 -5.16 -20.73
C ILE A 123 16.94 -6.59 -20.16
N ILE A 124 15.83 -7.31 -19.95
CA ILE A 124 15.81 -8.62 -19.26
C ILE A 124 16.17 -9.80 -20.18
N ASN A 125 16.10 -9.65 -21.52
CA ASN A 125 16.41 -10.74 -22.46
C ASN A 125 17.87 -11.23 -22.41
N LYS A 126 18.75 -10.62 -21.61
CA LYS A 126 20.10 -11.09 -21.31
C LYS A 126 20.09 -12.20 -20.25
N GLY A 127 19.62 -13.39 -20.63
CA GLY A 127 19.82 -14.69 -19.96
C GLY A 127 19.98 -14.69 -18.42
N ILE A 128 18.86 -14.74 -17.69
CA ILE A 128 18.82 -14.99 -16.24
C ILE A 128 19.29 -16.42 -15.95
N LYS A 129 20.40 -16.59 -15.22
CA LYS A 129 21.02 -17.90 -15.00
C LYS A 129 20.65 -18.55 -13.66
N ASN A 130 20.50 -17.78 -12.59
CA ASN A 130 20.23 -18.30 -11.25
C ASN A 130 18.94 -17.69 -10.69
N LYS A 131 17.96 -18.54 -10.36
CA LYS A 131 16.69 -18.10 -9.77
C LYS A 131 16.59 -18.62 -8.34
N LEU A 132 16.43 -17.70 -7.38
CA LEU A 132 16.04 -18.03 -6.01
C LEU A 132 14.74 -18.85 -6.00
N GLU A 133 14.54 -19.68 -4.98
CA GLU A 133 13.23 -20.30 -4.77
C GLU A 133 12.18 -19.22 -4.51
N LEU A 134 10.92 -19.51 -4.89
CA LEU A 134 9.83 -18.54 -4.80
C LEU A 134 9.63 -18.03 -3.36
N ILE A 135 9.77 -18.92 -2.37
CA ILE A 135 9.61 -18.58 -0.95
C ILE A 135 10.66 -17.58 -0.44
N TYR A 136 11.79 -17.43 -1.13
CA TYR A 136 12.89 -16.51 -0.81
C TYR A 136 13.01 -15.33 -1.78
N SER A 137 12.02 -15.15 -2.66
CA SER A 137 12.03 -14.09 -3.66
C SER A 137 12.24 -12.72 -3.02
N ARG A 138 12.93 -11.86 -3.73
CA ARG A 138 13.02 -10.44 -3.45
C ARG A 138 11.68 -9.81 -3.79
N GLY A 139 10.92 -9.41 -2.79
CA GLY A 139 9.57 -8.89 -2.95
C GLY A 139 8.47 -9.93 -2.76
N LEU A 140 7.26 -9.41 -2.57
CA LEU A 140 6.05 -10.14 -2.26
C LEU A 140 5.03 -9.82 -3.35
N ASP A 141 4.83 -10.79 -4.24
CA ASP A 141 3.88 -10.68 -5.34
C ASP A 141 2.45 -10.95 -4.87
N LYS A 142 1.50 -10.16 -5.34
CA LYS A 142 0.06 -10.28 -5.03
C LYS A 142 -0.61 -11.19 -6.05
N SER A 143 -0.20 -12.44 -6.09
CA SER A 143 -0.51 -13.39 -7.16
C SER A 143 -1.40 -14.58 -6.75
N VAL A 144 -1.62 -14.79 -5.44
CA VAL A 144 -2.42 -15.92 -4.95
C VAL A 144 -3.88 -15.52 -4.85
N LYS A 145 -4.80 -16.29 -5.45
CA LYS A 145 -6.23 -16.01 -5.35
C LYS A 145 -6.72 -16.29 -3.93
N LEU A 146 -7.49 -15.37 -3.35
CA LEU A 146 -8.03 -15.50 -1.99
C LEU A 146 -8.89 -16.77 -1.83
N LYS A 147 -9.64 -17.14 -2.87
CA LYS A 147 -10.49 -18.34 -2.88
C LYS A 147 -9.71 -19.65 -2.68
N ASP A 148 -8.40 -19.64 -2.96
CA ASP A 148 -7.51 -20.80 -2.85
C ASP A 148 -6.77 -20.79 -1.48
N ALA A 149 -7.00 -19.79 -0.63
CA ALA A 149 -6.42 -19.69 0.70
C ALA A 149 -7.05 -20.69 1.69
N PRO A 150 -6.40 -20.99 2.84
CA PRO A 150 -6.97 -21.85 3.87
C PRO A 150 -8.35 -21.36 4.32
N LYS A 151 -9.27 -22.30 4.59
CA LYS A 151 -10.65 -21.98 4.98
C LYS A 151 -10.73 -21.00 6.17
N LYS A 152 -9.86 -21.16 7.16
CA LYS A 152 -9.77 -20.24 8.32
C LYS A 152 -9.43 -18.79 7.91
N THR A 153 -8.64 -18.59 6.86
CA THR A 153 -8.32 -17.26 6.33
C THR A 153 -9.51 -16.65 5.62
N ILE A 154 -10.23 -17.47 4.85
CA ILE A 154 -11.48 -17.05 4.19
C ILE A 154 -12.51 -16.64 5.25
N ASP A 155 -12.67 -17.45 6.30
CA ASP A 155 -13.62 -17.15 7.39
C ASP A 155 -13.25 -15.86 8.14
N LEU A 156 -11.95 -15.63 8.42
CA LEU A 156 -11.46 -14.36 8.99
C LEU A 156 -11.81 -13.17 8.10
N TYR A 157 -11.61 -13.30 6.78
CA TYR A 157 -11.94 -12.25 5.83
C TYR A 157 -13.45 -12.01 5.75
N ASP A 158 -14.26 -13.06 5.71
CA ASP A 158 -15.72 -12.95 5.64
C ASP A 158 -16.28 -12.23 6.87
N GLU A 159 -15.77 -12.54 8.07
CA GLU A 159 -16.14 -11.86 9.31
C GLU A 159 -15.74 -10.37 9.28
N PHE A 160 -14.49 -10.08 8.92
CA PHE A 160 -14.03 -8.70 8.76
C PHE A 160 -14.86 -7.94 7.71
N ARG A 161 -15.10 -8.56 6.55
CA ARG A 161 -15.83 -7.99 5.41
C ARG A 161 -17.25 -7.64 5.83
N TYR A 162 -17.92 -8.52 6.56
CA TYR A 162 -19.25 -8.26 7.10
C TYR A 162 -19.24 -7.03 8.03
N GLU A 163 -18.35 -6.98 9.02
CA GLU A 163 -18.30 -5.86 9.97
C GLU A 163 -17.90 -4.54 9.30
N TYR A 164 -16.91 -4.58 8.41
CA TYR A 164 -16.46 -3.41 7.68
C TYR A 164 -17.51 -2.87 6.71
N SER A 165 -18.33 -3.74 6.10
CA SER A 165 -19.41 -3.33 5.18
C SER A 165 -20.43 -2.39 5.81
N LYS A 166 -20.63 -2.48 7.14
CA LYS A 166 -21.53 -1.58 7.90
C LYS A 166 -21.08 -0.12 7.86
N SER A 167 -19.81 0.11 7.57
CA SER A 167 -19.19 1.44 7.45
C SER A 167 -19.11 1.96 6.01
N VAL A 168 -19.54 1.16 5.02
CA VAL A 168 -19.47 1.45 3.59
C VAL A 168 -20.88 1.77 3.05
N ASN A 169 -20.97 2.68 2.08
CA ASN A 169 -22.22 3.01 1.40
C ASN A 169 -22.72 1.82 0.59
N LEU A 170 -24.04 1.60 0.56
CA LEU A 170 -24.66 0.44 -0.12
C LEU A 170 -24.24 0.36 -1.61
N PHE A 171 -24.24 1.49 -2.32
CA PHE A 171 -23.84 1.58 -3.73
C PHE A 171 -22.33 1.39 -3.97
N SER A 172 -21.52 1.41 -2.91
CA SER A 172 -20.06 1.22 -2.98
C SER A 172 -19.61 -0.18 -2.61
N LEU A 173 -20.51 -1.07 -2.19
CA LEU A 173 -20.13 -2.40 -1.66
C LEU A 173 -19.37 -3.25 -2.68
N GLU A 174 -19.74 -3.20 -3.96
CA GLU A 174 -19.13 -4.02 -5.02
C GLU A 174 -17.83 -3.41 -5.59
N ILE A 175 -17.64 -2.11 -5.41
CA ILE A 175 -16.48 -1.38 -5.94
C ILE A 175 -15.44 -1.03 -4.87
N CYS A 176 -15.78 -1.18 -3.59
CA CYS A 176 -14.86 -0.89 -2.49
C CYS A 176 -13.69 -1.89 -2.50
N PRO A 177 -12.44 -1.46 -2.74
CA PRO A 177 -11.32 -2.38 -2.87
C PRO A 177 -11.08 -3.23 -1.62
N THR A 178 -11.33 -2.68 -0.43
CA THR A 178 -11.17 -3.39 0.86
C THR A 178 -12.18 -4.52 1.05
N LEU A 179 -13.36 -4.44 0.41
CA LEU A 179 -14.43 -5.46 0.50
C LEU A 179 -14.37 -6.50 -0.62
N ASN A 180 -13.58 -6.25 -1.68
CA ASN A 180 -13.55 -7.06 -2.90
C ASN A 180 -12.11 -7.49 -3.22
N ILE A 181 -11.47 -8.12 -2.24
CA ILE A 181 -10.12 -8.67 -2.40
C ILE A 181 -10.17 -9.97 -3.21
N GLU A 182 -9.59 -9.96 -4.41
CA GLU A 182 -9.47 -11.16 -5.25
C GLU A 182 -8.17 -11.93 -4.99
N ASN A 183 -7.07 -11.20 -4.80
CA ASN A 183 -5.73 -11.75 -4.65
C ASN A 183 -5.08 -11.31 -3.34
N ILE A 184 -4.28 -12.19 -2.77
CA ILE A 184 -3.40 -11.97 -1.62
C ILE A 184 -1.95 -12.20 -2.05
N TYR A 185 -1.01 -11.81 -1.20
CA TYR A 185 0.41 -12.08 -1.43
C TYR A 185 0.74 -13.56 -1.34
N GLN A 186 1.75 -13.97 -2.11
CA GLN A 186 2.31 -15.31 -2.10
C GLN A 186 2.81 -15.77 -0.71
N ASP A 187 2.94 -17.09 -0.54
CA ASP A 187 3.68 -17.63 0.61
C ASP A 187 5.15 -17.20 0.53
N HIS A 188 5.71 -16.86 1.68
CA HIS A 188 7.04 -16.29 1.80
C HIS A 188 7.58 -16.45 3.22
N TYR A 189 8.88 -16.71 3.35
CA TYR A 189 9.52 -16.98 4.64
C TYR A 189 9.41 -15.80 5.64
N LEU A 190 9.19 -14.58 5.13
CA LEU A 190 9.00 -13.38 5.96
C LEU A 190 7.81 -13.48 6.90
N TRP A 191 6.76 -14.21 6.53
CA TRP A 191 5.58 -14.33 7.39
C TRP A 191 5.93 -15.00 8.72
N ASP A 192 6.80 -16.00 8.70
CA ASP A 192 7.31 -16.65 9.91
C ASP A 192 8.20 -15.72 10.73
N LYS A 193 9.04 -14.91 10.07
CA LYS A 193 9.84 -13.88 10.77
C LYS A 193 8.94 -12.85 11.45
N ILE A 194 7.91 -12.33 10.78
CA ILE A 194 6.93 -11.38 11.35
C ILE A 194 6.18 -12.00 12.54
N PHE A 195 5.77 -13.27 12.42
CA PHE A 195 5.02 -13.98 13.46
C PHE A 195 5.72 -13.92 14.82
N THR A 196 7.06 -14.01 14.82
CA THR A 196 7.90 -14.05 16.03
C THR A 196 8.15 -12.71 16.71
N ILE A 197 7.87 -11.56 16.08
CA ILE A 197 8.27 -10.24 16.61
C ILE A 197 7.42 -9.82 17.82
N ALA A 198 6.10 -9.98 17.74
CA ALA A 198 5.19 -9.57 18.80
C ALA A 198 3.95 -10.46 18.84
N LYS A 199 3.20 -10.46 19.95
CA LYS A 199 2.01 -11.29 20.10
C LYS A 199 0.88 -10.82 19.17
N ASN A 200 0.48 -9.56 19.27
CA ASN A 200 -0.68 -9.00 18.56
C ASN A 200 -0.23 -8.23 17.32
N LYS A 201 -0.92 -8.41 16.17
CA LYS A 201 -0.57 -7.77 14.89
C LYS A 201 -1.70 -6.84 14.45
N LEU A 202 -1.42 -5.55 14.38
CA LEU A 202 -2.35 -4.52 13.92
C LEU A 202 -2.00 -4.11 12.48
N PHE A 203 -2.87 -4.45 11.52
CA PHE A 203 -2.73 -4.07 10.12
C PHE A 203 -3.55 -2.83 9.80
N ILE A 204 -2.94 -1.88 9.09
CA ILE A 204 -3.65 -0.69 8.58
C ILE A 204 -4.32 -1.06 7.24
N ILE A 205 -5.65 -0.90 7.14
CA ILE A 205 -6.43 -1.52 6.07
C ILE A 205 -6.35 -0.84 4.70
N SER A 206 -5.78 0.36 4.58
CA SER A 206 -5.62 1.16 3.33
C SER A 206 -4.68 0.52 2.28
N GLY A 207 -4.43 -0.78 2.40
CA GLY A 207 -3.48 -1.59 1.64
C GLY A 207 -3.05 -2.85 2.39
N GLY A 208 -3.34 -2.92 3.69
CA GLY A 208 -2.92 -4.01 4.59
C GLY A 208 -3.83 -5.23 4.65
N ILE A 209 -5.06 -5.21 4.13
CA ILE A 209 -5.92 -6.43 4.16
C ILE A 209 -5.27 -7.60 3.41
N PRO A 210 -4.82 -7.47 2.15
CA PRO A 210 -4.13 -8.58 1.48
C PRO A 210 -2.86 -9.04 2.22
N LEU A 211 -2.14 -8.13 2.90
CA LEU A 211 -0.99 -8.48 3.73
C LEU A 211 -1.41 -9.34 4.93
N ALA A 212 -2.44 -8.92 5.65
CA ALA A 212 -2.99 -9.62 6.80
C ALA A 212 -3.49 -11.02 6.44
N LEU A 213 -4.17 -11.15 5.30
CA LEU A 213 -4.69 -12.43 4.83
C LEU A 213 -3.58 -13.40 4.41
N SER A 214 -2.53 -12.91 3.73
CA SER A 214 -1.34 -13.73 3.43
C SER A 214 -0.60 -14.17 4.67
N TYR A 215 -0.40 -13.24 5.61
CA TYR A 215 0.20 -13.54 6.91
C TYR A 215 -0.61 -14.61 7.66
N HIS A 216 -1.95 -14.46 7.71
CA HIS A 216 -2.83 -15.45 8.35
C HIS A 216 -2.82 -16.79 7.63
N ALA A 217 -2.84 -16.80 6.29
CA ALA A 217 -2.79 -18.04 5.51
C ALA A 217 -1.55 -18.87 5.82
N LYS A 218 -0.40 -18.22 6.05
CA LYS A 218 0.84 -18.90 6.42
C LYS A 218 0.89 -19.32 7.89
N THR A 219 0.51 -18.43 8.80
CA THR A 219 0.81 -18.57 10.24
C THR A 219 -0.36 -19.10 11.07
N LEU A 220 -1.59 -18.96 10.56
CA LEU A 220 -2.85 -19.21 11.28
C LEU A 220 -2.95 -18.44 12.61
N ASP A 221 -2.27 -17.29 12.72
CA ASP A 221 -2.26 -16.46 13.92
C ASP A 221 -3.66 -15.90 14.22
N LYS A 222 -4.14 -16.11 15.44
CA LYS A 222 -5.46 -15.65 15.87
C LYS A 222 -5.46 -14.20 16.37
N ASN A 223 -4.29 -13.61 16.63
CA ASN A 223 -4.16 -12.28 17.23
C ASN A 223 -3.95 -11.20 16.16
N ILE A 224 -4.85 -11.17 15.17
CA ILE A 224 -4.85 -10.20 14.08
C ILE A 224 -5.91 -9.14 14.33
N TYR A 225 -5.50 -7.89 14.17
CA TYR A 225 -6.29 -6.70 14.36
C TYR A 225 -6.15 -5.78 13.15
N PHE A 226 -7.14 -4.92 12.98
CA PHE A 226 -7.31 -4.02 11.85
C PHE A 226 -7.67 -2.63 12.35
N CYS A 227 -7.14 -1.62 11.70
CA CYS A 227 -7.62 -0.25 11.86
C CYS A 227 -7.58 0.50 10.53
N GLU A 228 -8.41 1.54 10.43
CA GLU A 228 -8.40 2.46 9.32
C GLU A 228 -7.78 3.79 9.69
N ILE A 229 -6.82 4.24 8.88
CA ILE A 229 -6.21 5.55 9.01
C ILE A 229 -6.35 6.24 7.65
N HIS A 230 -7.02 7.39 7.65
CA HIS A 230 -7.17 8.21 6.45
C HIS A 230 -6.20 9.40 6.48
N ARG A 231 -5.75 9.81 5.30
CA ARG A 231 -5.01 11.06 5.09
C ARG A 231 -5.93 12.11 4.46
N GLU A 232 -5.43 13.34 4.40
CA GLU A 232 -6.08 14.40 3.64
C GLU A 232 -6.20 13.97 2.16
N ASN A 233 -7.38 14.14 1.57
CA ASN A 233 -7.73 13.74 0.19
C ASN A 233 -7.70 12.21 -0.08
N ASP A 234 -7.94 11.37 0.93
CA ASP A 234 -8.09 9.93 0.73
C ASP A 234 -9.38 9.59 -0.04
N SER A 235 -9.23 9.10 -1.27
CA SER A 235 -10.36 8.68 -2.11
C SER A 235 -11.19 7.53 -1.50
N GLY A 236 -10.60 6.75 -0.58
CA GLY A 236 -11.30 5.70 0.15
C GLY A 236 -12.49 6.23 0.95
N LEU A 237 -12.47 7.51 1.36
CA LEU A 237 -13.58 8.16 2.05
C LEU A 237 -14.85 8.28 1.19
N LEU A 238 -14.74 8.27 -0.14
CA LEU A 238 -15.91 8.32 -1.04
C LEU A 238 -16.82 7.11 -0.87
N HIS A 239 -16.26 5.97 -0.45
CA HIS A 239 -17.03 4.74 -0.23
C HIS A 239 -17.70 4.70 1.14
N LYS A 240 -17.42 5.65 2.04
CA LYS A 240 -17.77 5.54 3.46
C LYS A 240 -19.11 6.15 3.80
N ARG A 241 -19.86 5.41 4.64
CA ARG A 241 -21.01 5.92 5.40
C ARG A 241 -20.58 6.44 6.78
N LYS A 242 -19.59 5.79 7.39
CA LYS A 242 -19.02 6.13 8.70
C LYS A 242 -17.54 5.76 8.70
N LEU A 243 -16.72 6.48 9.47
CA LEU A 243 -15.32 6.14 9.68
C LEU A 243 -15.17 4.82 10.45
N PHE A 244 -14.21 3.99 10.06
CA PHE A 244 -13.82 2.76 10.77
C PHE A 244 -12.63 3.06 11.71
N ASN A 245 -12.85 3.99 12.65
CA ASN A 245 -11.80 4.59 13.49
C ASN A 245 -11.53 3.85 14.80
N GLU A 246 -11.87 2.56 14.88
CA GLU A 246 -11.60 1.69 16.02
C GLU A 246 -10.66 0.54 15.62
N ILE A 247 -10.08 -0.13 16.62
CA ILE A 247 -9.36 -1.39 16.40
C ILE A 247 -10.37 -2.54 16.39
N TYR A 248 -10.36 -3.30 15.29
CA TYR A 248 -11.21 -4.48 15.09
C TYR A 248 -10.37 -5.75 14.97
N PRO A 249 -10.78 -6.89 15.55
CA PRO A 249 -11.86 -7.03 16.52
C PRO A 249 -11.56 -6.23 17.79
N LYS A 250 -12.61 -5.90 18.56
CA LYS A 250 -12.43 -5.15 19.82
C LYS A 250 -11.45 -5.90 20.72
N PHE A 251 -10.39 -5.22 21.13
CA PHE A 251 -9.40 -5.80 22.03
C PHE A 251 -10.02 -6.11 23.39
N LYS A 252 -9.86 -7.35 23.85
CA LYS A 252 -10.32 -7.84 25.16
C LYS A 252 -9.16 -8.36 26.03
N GLY A 253 -7.92 -8.12 25.62
CA GLY A 253 -6.73 -8.67 26.28
C GLY A 253 -6.31 -7.88 27.52
N LYS A 254 -5.25 -8.37 28.17
CA LYS A 254 -4.68 -7.73 29.37
C LYS A 254 -3.74 -6.58 28.97
N GLU A 255 -3.56 -5.62 29.87
CA GLU A 255 -2.50 -4.62 29.75
C GLU A 255 -1.12 -5.31 29.67
N ASN A 256 -0.16 -4.71 28.96
CA ASN A 256 1.25 -5.13 28.81
C ASN A 256 1.55 -6.24 27.79
N GLU A 257 0.65 -6.54 26.85
CA GLU A 257 0.98 -7.45 25.74
C GLU A 257 1.84 -6.74 24.68
N SER A 258 2.63 -7.51 23.91
CA SER A 258 3.43 -6.96 22.81
C SER A 258 2.60 -6.84 21.53
N TRP A 259 2.80 -5.73 20.83
CA TRP A 259 2.07 -5.38 19.62
C TRP A 259 3.00 -5.04 18.47
N LEU A 260 2.54 -5.33 17.26
CA LEU A 260 3.22 -5.01 16.02
C LEU A 260 2.27 -4.27 15.09
N ILE A 261 2.58 -3.03 14.75
CA ILE A 261 1.84 -2.23 13.78
C ILE A 261 2.47 -2.43 12.40
N ILE A 262 1.67 -2.82 11.42
CA ILE A 262 2.14 -3.16 10.07
C ILE A 262 1.39 -2.32 9.04
N ASP A 263 2.14 -1.60 8.19
CA ASP A 263 1.59 -0.81 7.10
C ASP A 263 2.56 -0.71 5.92
N LYS A 264 2.03 -0.41 4.73
CA LYS A 264 2.84 0.02 3.59
C LYS A 264 3.27 1.47 3.78
N SER A 265 4.57 1.72 3.86
CA SER A 265 5.08 2.99 4.36
C SER A 265 5.65 3.90 3.26
N TYR A 266 4.84 4.83 2.77
CA TYR A 266 5.33 5.89 1.86
C TYR A 266 6.12 6.97 2.62
N THR A 267 5.50 7.54 3.67
CA THR A 267 6.07 8.62 4.50
C THR A 267 6.14 8.27 5.99
N GLY A 268 5.57 7.12 6.42
CA GLY A 268 5.48 6.72 7.83
C GLY A 268 4.36 7.37 8.65
N GLY A 269 3.63 8.36 8.13
CA GLY A 269 2.63 9.11 8.90
C GLY A 269 1.46 8.26 9.42
N SER A 270 0.97 7.30 8.63
CA SER A 270 -0.13 6.40 9.01
C SER A 270 0.22 5.49 10.18
N ILE A 271 1.44 4.94 10.19
CA ILE A 271 1.97 4.13 11.31
C ILE A 271 2.00 4.95 12.60
N GLN A 272 2.42 6.22 12.55
CA GLN A 272 2.46 7.07 13.75
C GLN A 272 1.07 7.37 14.31
N LEU A 273 0.07 7.54 13.46
CA LEU A 273 -1.32 7.73 13.88
C LEU A 273 -1.89 6.45 14.51
N ALA A 274 -1.64 5.29 13.89
CA ALA A 274 -2.04 3.99 14.44
C ALA A 274 -1.35 3.72 15.79
N TYR A 275 -0.07 4.09 15.94
CA TYR A 275 0.66 3.99 17.20
C TYR A 275 -0.01 4.78 18.31
N LYS A 276 -0.34 6.06 18.07
CA LYS A 276 -1.03 6.91 19.06
C LYS A 276 -2.39 6.32 19.45
N MET A 277 -3.15 5.82 18.48
CA MET A 277 -4.43 5.17 18.73
C MET A 277 -4.28 3.91 19.58
N LEU A 278 -3.29 3.08 19.27
CA LEU A 278 -3.04 1.84 20.01
C LEU A 278 -2.55 2.10 21.44
N VAL A 279 -1.60 3.03 21.64
CA VAL A 279 -1.12 3.42 22.97
C VAL A 279 -2.26 3.87 23.88
N ASN A 280 -3.20 4.66 23.35
CA ASN A 280 -4.37 5.11 24.12
C ASN A 280 -5.29 3.95 24.52
N LEU A 281 -5.30 2.85 23.76
CA LEU A 281 -6.12 1.67 24.04
C LEU A 281 -5.45 0.70 25.02
N VAL A 282 -4.15 0.43 24.85
CA VAL A 282 -3.45 -0.66 25.58
C VAL A 282 -2.47 -0.16 26.65
N GLY A 283 -2.33 1.15 26.80
CA GLY A 283 -1.48 1.80 27.79
C GLY A 283 0.01 1.83 27.43
N TYR A 284 0.73 2.78 28.02
CA TYR A 284 2.15 3.07 27.77
C TYR A 284 3.13 1.98 28.22
N LYS A 285 2.68 1.04 29.06
CA LYS A 285 3.51 -0.08 29.51
C LYS A 285 3.58 -1.23 28.49
N SER A 286 2.69 -1.25 27.51
CA SER A 286 2.69 -2.23 26.43
C SER A 286 3.84 -1.95 25.46
N GLN A 287 4.52 -3.02 25.02
CA GLN A 287 5.58 -2.90 24.03
C GLN A 287 4.97 -2.85 22.63
N ILE A 288 5.13 -1.74 21.93
CA ILE A 288 4.55 -1.53 20.60
C ILE A 288 5.69 -1.30 19.60
N TYR A 289 5.82 -2.23 18.67
CA TYR A 289 6.75 -2.17 17.55
C TYR A 289 6.05 -1.71 16.27
N LYS A 290 6.82 -1.13 15.36
CA LYS A 290 6.39 -0.67 14.04
C LYS A 290 7.16 -1.39 12.95
N VAL A 291 6.44 -1.89 11.94
CA VAL A 291 7.00 -2.47 10.72
C VAL A 291 6.57 -1.65 9.52
N SER A 292 7.55 -1.02 8.88
CA SER A 292 7.36 -0.39 7.56
C SER A 292 7.49 -1.44 6.46
N PHE A 293 6.42 -1.71 5.73
CA PHE A 293 6.46 -2.57 4.56
C PHE A 293 6.78 -1.74 3.31
N SER A 294 7.79 -2.15 2.55
CA SER A 294 8.25 -1.52 1.31
C SER A 294 8.40 0.00 1.43
N PRO A 295 9.25 0.49 2.36
CA PRO A 295 9.41 1.92 2.56
C PRO A 295 9.89 2.62 1.29
N LYS A 296 9.34 3.80 1.01
CA LYS A 296 9.63 4.58 -0.22
C LYS A 296 10.63 5.70 -0.04
N THR A 297 10.97 6.02 1.22
CA THR A 297 11.93 7.06 1.59
C THR A 297 12.80 6.54 2.73
N LEU A 298 14.02 7.07 2.84
CA LEU A 298 14.88 6.79 4.01
C LEU A 298 14.20 7.24 5.32
N GLY A 299 13.40 8.30 5.29
CA GLY A 299 12.60 8.74 6.44
C GLY A 299 11.54 7.72 6.85
N ALA A 300 10.80 7.16 5.89
CA ALA A 300 9.82 6.10 6.15
C ALA A 300 10.47 4.81 6.68
N PHE A 301 11.66 4.45 6.16
CA PHE A 301 12.48 3.35 6.68
C PHE A 301 12.87 3.61 8.15
N SER A 302 13.41 4.79 8.43
CA SER A 302 13.95 5.16 9.75
C SER A 302 12.88 5.38 10.84
N SER A 303 11.63 5.60 10.45
CA SER A 303 10.52 5.88 11.38
C SER A 303 9.96 4.64 12.11
N SER A 304 10.42 3.45 11.74
CA SER A 304 9.94 2.15 12.24
C SER A 304 11.04 1.39 12.99
N ASP A 305 10.65 0.39 13.78
CA ASP A 305 11.60 -0.47 14.49
C ASP A 305 12.15 -1.55 13.55
N TYR A 306 11.30 -2.03 12.65
CA TYR A 306 11.64 -2.95 11.59
C TYR A 306 11.16 -2.44 10.23
N ALA A 307 11.83 -2.88 9.17
CA ALA A 307 11.42 -2.60 7.80
C ALA A 307 11.48 -3.86 6.96
N ILE A 308 10.48 -4.08 6.10
CA ILE A 308 10.51 -5.11 5.08
C ILE A 308 10.83 -4.44 3.75
N TYR A 309 11.98 -4.77 3.17
CA TYR A 309 12.43 -4.21 1.91
C TYR A 309 12.95 -5.34 1.02
N ALA A 310 12.48 -5.40 -0.24
CA ALA A 310 12.86 -6.43 -1.19
C ALA A 310 12.76 -7.86 -0.63
N GLY A 311 11.70 -8.18 0.10
CA GLY A 311 11.51 -9.51 0.69
C GLY A 311 12.49 -9.84 1.81
N ARG A 312 13.10 -8.85 2.49
CA ARG A 312 14.02 -9.03 3.62
C ARG A 312 13.56 -8.18 4.80
N LEU A 313 13.69 -8.73 6.02
CA LEU A 313 13.35 -8.04 7.27
C LEU A 313 14.62 -7.41 7.86
N PHE A 314 14.58 -6.11 8.07
CA PHE A 314 15.69 -5.34 8.65
C PHE A 314 15.32 -4.83 10.04
N ASP A 315 16.25 -4.99 10.99
CA ASP A 315 16.28 -4.20 12.23
C ASP A 315 16.80 -2.80 11.86
N VAL A 316 15.92 -1.81 11.93
CA VAL A 316 16.20 -0.46 11.42
C VAL A 316 17.36 0.17 12.18
N LYS A 317 17.39 0.00 13.51
CA LYS A 317 18.42 0.58 14.37
C LYS A 317 19.81 0.06 14.01
N LYS A 318 19.92 -1.22 13.68
CA LYS A 318 21.20 -1.83 13.26
C LYS A 318 21.58 -1.50 11.82
N THR A 319 20.58 -1.32 10.95
CA THR A 319 20.81 -1.19 9.51
C THR A 319 21.11 0.25 9.10
N ILE A 320 20.46 1.23 9.75
CA ILE A 320 20.50 2.64 9.34
C ILE A 320 21.92 3.22 9.33
N THR A 321 22.82 2.71 10.16
CA THR A 321 24.22 3.16 10.25
C THR A 321 25.02 2.89 8.98
N TYR A 322 24.55 2.03 8.09
CA TYR A 322 25.21 1.68 6.83
C TYR A 322 24.60 2.41 5.62
N LEU A 323 23.52 3.16 5.80
CA LEU A 323 22.76 3.78 4.72
C LEU A 323 23.11 5.27 4.56
N THR A 324 23.04 5.77 3.33
CA THR A 324 23.15 7.21 3.03
C THR A 324 21.92 7.68 2.28
N ALA A 325 21.64 8.98 2.31
CA ALA A 325 20.49 9.54 1.61
C ALA A 325 20.50 9.26 0.10
N GLU A 326 21.68 9.16 -0.52
CA GLU A 326 21.83 9.02 -1.98
C GLU A 326 21.58 7.58 -2.46
N ASP A 327 21.99 6.57 -1.71
CA ASP A 327 22.08 5.19 -2.20
C ASP A 327 21.43 4.13 -1.29
N TRP A 328 20.67 4.55 -0.28
CA TRP A 328 20.04 3.64 0.69
C TRP A 328 19.24 2.51 0.01
N HIS A 329 18.47 2.83 -1.04
CA HIS A 329 17.59 1.92 -1.75
C HIS A 329 18.38 0.78 -2.42
N LYS A 330 19.55 1.08 -3.02
CA LYS A 330 20.44 0.07 -3.59
C LYS A 330 21.18 -0.73 -2.51
N LYS A 331 21.67 -0.06 -1.47
CA LYS A 331 22.39 -0.72 -0.35
C LYS A 331 21.52 -1.75 0.37
N LEU A 332 20.23 -1.48 0.56
CA LEU A 332 19.31 -2.43 1.18
C LEU A 332 19.14 -3.72 0.37
N ILE A 333 19.24 -3.68 -0.97
CA ILE A 333 19.23 -4.89 -1.79
C ILE A 333 20.38 -5.81 -1.40
N TYR A 334 21.62 -5.27 -1.38
CA TYR A 334 22.83 -6.00 -1.03
C TYR A 334 22.84 -6.48 0.42
N LEU A 335 22.51 -5.61 1.38
CA LEU A 335 22.47 -5.98 2.80
C LEU A 335 21.51 -7.14 3.06
N GLY A 336 20.44 -7.24 2.27
CA GLY A 336 19.47 -8.30 2.33
C GLY A 336 19.98 -9.72 2.01
N ASP A 337 21.16 -9.87 1.41
CA ASP A 337 21.79 -11.20 1.25
C ASP A 337 22.43 -11.70 2.55
N ASN A 338 22.80 -10.80 3.46
CA ASN A 338 23.53 -11.14 4.69
C ASN A 338 22.62 -11.34 5.90
N VAL A 339 21.30 -11.22 5.74
CA VAL A 339 20.31 -11.41 6.81
C VAL A 339 19.71 -12.81 6.67
N ILE A 340 20.30 -13.79 7.36
CA ILE A 340 19.77 -15.17 7.51
C ILE A 340 19.04 -15.28 8.85
#